data_AF-F9WK01-F1
#
_entry.id   AF-F9WK01-F1
#
_cell.length_a   1.000
_cell.length_b   1.000
_cell.length_c   1.000
_cell.angle_alpha   90.00
_cell.angle_beta   90.00
_cell.angle_gamma   90.00
#
_symmetry.space_group_name_H-M   'P 1'
#
loop_
_entity.id
_entity.type
_entity.pdbx_description
1 polymer ?
#
loop_
_entity_poly.entity_id
_entity_poly.type
_entity_poly.pdbx_seq_one_letter_code
_entity_poly.pdbx_strand_id
1 'polypeptide(L)'
;MWKASTAVLLVGMLAVAQAGEFPVGKNYPYLNTLCRLLMTAKKPPIPVSLERPAENGAFPARIFMSALAEDEWYEEVSKAARVEDLKDGIKEKYKNYAEDWATWKAGVKELEKHKTIKKLDGNAPPVVIARAKLALIVANIKKIQEREAAFNNNSDRLEIGKTLIEAATGKKNLEKIDLGNLDPAVTTAGRSTACGTGAGGGTSGSDAGKAITNDMLCLCAAKHTGASPGADKEVCGKDIGGAGNGGADDGTISWTSSAVPQKALLQTITKACSEEKTPPAHGARELQALLGKFRGQVAGGANCQGSTAADGVPHGLGYWKHNGNTCTGSSLTCTGDAGANNQGPCVVYGLTGANENTIIWYGKFETALKAIEKLEGESE
;
A
#
# COMPACT_ATOMS: atom_id res chain seq x y z
N MET A 1 78.78 -5.49 -29.98
CA MET A 1 78.50 -4.99 -28.62
C MET A 1 77.77 -3.67 -28.76
N TRP A 2 76.44 -3.68 -28.78
CA TRP A 2 75.54 -3.36 -27.65
C TRP A 2 75.73 -1.95 -27.07
N LYS A 3 74.73 -1.10 -27.29
CA LYS A 3 73.84 -0.58 -26.23
C LYS A 3 72.69 0.20 -26.86
N ALA A 4 71.51 -0.42 -26.90
CA ALA A 4 70.24 0.25 -27.14
C ALA A 4 69.71 0.76 -25.79
N SER A 5 69.46 2.06 -25.69
CA SER A 5 68.89 2.71 -24.51
C SER A 5 67.38 2.44 -24.46
N THR A 6 66.92 1.72 -23.44
CA THR A 6 65.50 1.53 -23.16
C THR A 6 65.02 2.65 -22.23
N ALA A 7 64.21 3.57 -22.75
CA ALA A 7 63.47 4.53 -21.94
C ALA A 7 62.19 3.86 -21.44
N VAL A 8 62.06 3.68 -20.12
CA VAL A 8 60.83 3.21 -19.48
C VAL A 8 59.96 4.42 -19.19
N LEU A 9 58.88 4.57 -19.95
CA LEU A 9 57.82 5.55 -19.72
C LEU A 9 56.85 4.99 -18.67
N LEU A 10 57.02 5.41 -17.41
CA LEU A 10 56.05 5.17 -16.34
C LEU A 10 54.83 6.08 -16.58
N VAL A 11 53.79 5.53 -17.20
CA VAL A 11 52.46 6.16 -17.22
C VAL A 11 51.81 5.86 -15.87
N GLY A 12 51.93 6.80 -14.93
CA GLY A 12 51.18 6.78 -13.68
C GLY A 12 49.69 6.95 -13.98
N MET A 13 48.92 5.87 -13.90
CA MET A 13 47.46 5.94 -13.84
C MET A 13 47.06 6.55 -12.49
N LEU A 14 46.85 7.86 -12.48
CA LEU A 14 46.04 8.51 -11.45
C LEU A 14 44.60 8.00 -11.63
N ALA A 15 44.23 6.98 -10.86
CA ALA A 15 42.84 6.60 -10.66
C ALA A 15 42.15 7.78 -9.97
N VAL A 16 41.48 8.62 -10.74
CA VAL A 16 40.58 9.65 -10.21
C VAL A 16 39.41 8.88 -9.59
N ALA A 17 39.36 8.82 -8.25
CA ALA A 17 38.23 8.26 -7.54
C ALA A 17 36.97 9.06 -7.94
N GLN A 18 36.08 8.43 -8.71
CA GLN A 18 34.78 9.00 -9.01
C GLN A 18 34.05 9.29 -7.70
N ALA A 19 33.52 10.51 -7.55
CA ALA A 19 32.66 10.88 -6.43
C ALA A 19 31.53 9.84 -6.33
N GLY A 20 31.48 9.13 -5.20
CA GLY A 20 30.74 7.88 -5.09
C GLY A 20 29.23 8.06 -5.18
N GLU A 21 28.59 7.31 -6.07
CA GLU A 21 27.14 7.21 -6.20
C GLU A 21 26.57 6.11 -5.31
N PHE A 22 25.31 6.26 -4.89
CA PHE A 22 24.60 5.15 -4.26
C PHE A 22 24.21 4.13 -5.33
N PRO A 23 24.33 2.81 -5.06
CA PRO A 23 23.92 1.83 -6.04
C PRO A 23 22.39 1.91 -6.25
N VAL A 24 21.99 1.99 -7.52
CA VAL A 24 20.60 2.05 -7.97
C VAL A 24 19.76 0.96 -7.31
N GLY A 25 18.60 1.33 -6.78
CA GLY A 25 17.60 0.40 -6.23
C GLY A 25 17.99 -0.27 -4.91
N LYS A 26 19.08 0.11 -4.24
CA LYS A 26 19.47 -0.49 -2.95
C LYS A 26 18.43 -0.37 -1.85
N ASN A 27 17.64 0.70 -1.85
CA ASN A 27 16.55 0.90 -0.90
C ASN A 27 15.21 0.36 -1.38
N TYR A 28 15.11 -0.17 -2.61
CA TYR A 28 13.86 -0.69 -3.15
C TYR A 28 13.24 -1.80 -2.28
N PRO A 29 13.98 -2.77 -1.69
CA PRO A 29 13.37 -3.78 -0.83
C PRO A 29 12.71 -3.20 0.43
N TYR A 30 13.25 -2.11 0.98
CA TYR A 30 12.67 -1.40 2.13
C TYR A 30 11.45 -0.59 1.71
N LEU A 31 11.58 0.19 0.63
CA LEU A 31 10.48 0.95 0.06
C LEU A 31 9.32 0.02 -0.31
N ASN A 32 9.56 -1.14 -0.92
CA ASN A 32 8.52 -2.08 -1.30
C ASN A 32 7.73 -2.57 -0.07
N THR A 33 8.41 -2.88 1.05
CA THR A 33 7.73 -3.22 2.30
C THR A 33 6.84 -2.07 2.79
N LEU A 34 7.37 -0.84 2.80
CA LEU A 34 6.60 0.34 3.19
C LEU A 34 5.44 0.63 2.22
N CYS A 35 5.62 0.42 0.91
CA CYS A 35 4.58 0.57 -0.10
C CYS A 35 3.45 -0.41 0.17
N ARG A 36 3.75 -1.68 0.45
CA ARG A 36 2.70 -2.66 0.78
C ARG A 36 1.94 -2.28 2.06
N LEU A 37 2.62 -1.75 3.07
CA LEU A 37 1.96 -1.24 4.29
C LEU A 37 1.10 0.00 3.97
N LEU A 38 1.60 0.95 3.20
CA LEU A 38 0.84 2.11 2.73
C LEU A 38 -0.40 1.70 1.93
N MET A 39 -0.27 0.69 1.07
CA MET A 39 -1.37 0.13 0.30
C MET A 39 -2.38 -0.59 1.17
N THR A 40 -1.91 -1.29 2.21
CA THR A 40 -2.77 -1.87 3.24
C THR A 40 -3.51 -0.79 4.03
N ALA A 41 -2.90 0.36 4.30
CA ALA A 41 -3.61 1.48 4.92
C ALA A 41 -4.65 2.13 3.98
N LYS A 42 -4.34 2.20 2.68
CA LYS A 42 -5.28 2.71 1.66
C LYS A 42 -6.47 1.76 1.46
N LYS A 43 -6.21 0.45 1.54
CA LYS A 43 -7.21 -0.63 1.45
C LYS A 43 -7.05 -1.54 2.67
N PRO A 44 -7.64 -1.17 3.81
CA PRO A 44 -7.58 -1.98 5.03
C PRO A 44 -8.03 -3.41 4.75
N PRO A 45 -7.36 -4.42 5.34
CA PRO A 45 -7.74 -5.81 5.21
C PRO A 45 -9.22 -6.00 5.59
N ILE A 46 -9.91 -6.80 4.79
CA ILE A 46 -11.30 -7.19 5.04
C ILE A 46 -11.24 -8.70 5.33
N PRO A 47 -11.88 -9.21 6.40
CA PRO A 47 -11.99 -10.64 6.64
C PRO A 47 -12.41 -11.37 5.36
N VAL A 48 -11.70 -12.45 5.04
CA VAL A 48 -11.84 -13.23 3.80
C VAL A 48 -13.29 -13.69 3.56
N SER A 49 -14.08 -13.84 4.62
CA SER A 49 -15.52 -14.12 4.56
C SER A 49 -16.35 -13.08 3.80
N LEU A 50 -15.78 -11.90 3.49
CA LEU A 50 -16.45 -10.74 2.91
C LEU A 50 -15.75 -10.18 1.65
N GLU A 51 -14.65 -10.79 1.19
CA GLU A 51 -13.83 -10.25 0.09
C GLU A 51 -14.47 -10.32 -1.30
N ARG A 52 -15.61 -11.02 -1.47
CA ARG A 52 -16.30 -11.03 -2.75
C ARG A 52 -17.26 -9.85 -2.82
N PRO A 53 -17.07 -8.87 -3.72
CA PRO A 53 -18.07 -7.84 -3.94
C PRO A 53 -19.34 -8.54 -4.39
N ALA A 54 -20.31 -8.58 -3.50
CA ALA A 54 -21.55 -9.30 -3.76
C ALA A 54 -22.35 -8.65 -4.89
N GLU A 55 -22.02 -7.42 -5.27
CA GLU A 55 -22.55 -6.73 -6.46
C GLU A 55 -22.27 -7.50 -7.77
N ASN A 56 -21.07 -8.09 -7.93
CA ASN A 56 -20.73 -8.84 -9.15
C ASN A 56 -21.44 -10.19 -9.25
N GLY A 57 -21.81 -10.81 -8.12
CA GLY A 57 -22.58 -12.05 -8.08
C GLY A 57 -24.10 -11.83 -8.15
N ALA A 58 -24.58 -10.72 -7.59
CA ALA A 58 -25.99 -10.36 -7.60
C ALA A 58 -26.49 -10.03 -9.01
N PHE A 59 -25.65 -9.44 -9.86
CA PHE A 59 -26.04 -9.08 -11.23
C PHE A 59 -26.40 -10.28 -12.12
N PRO A 60 -25.55 -11.32 -12.29
CA PRO A 60 -25.92 -12.52 -13.04
C PRO A 60 -27.10 -13.27 -12.42
N ALA A 61 -27.12 -13.37 -11.08
CA ALA A 61 -28.18 -14.08 -10.36
C ALA A 61 -29.57 -13.45 -10.61
N ARG A 62 -29.66 -12.11 -10.67
CA ARG A 62 -30.91 -11.39 -10.96
C ARG A 62 -31.41 -11.67 -12.39
N ILE A 63 -30.53 -11.63 -13.37
CA ILE A 63 -30.88 -11.91 -14.77
C ILE A 63 -31.36 -13.36 -14.93
N PHE A 64 -30.66 -14.33 -14.34
CA PHE A 64 -31.06 -15.73 -14.39
C PHE A 64 -32.36 -16.01 -13.62
N MET A 65 -32.58 -15.36 -12.48
CA MET A 65 -33.86 -15.47 -11.76
C MET A 65 -35.02 -14.96 -12.62
N SER A 66 -34.85 -13.84 -13.33
CA SER A 66 -35.86 -13.33 -14.26
C SER A 66 -36.05 -14.25 -15.48
N ALA A 67 -34.98 -14.81 -16.04
CA ALA A 67 -35.03 -15.73 -17.18
C ALA A 67 -35.72 -17.07 -16.86
N LEU A 68 -35.68 -17.50 -15.60
CA LEU A 68 -36.30 -18.73 -15.10
C LEU A 68 -37.63 -18.48 -14.36
N ALA A 69 -38.06 -17.23 -14.24
CA ALA A 69 -39.27 -16.88 -13.50
C ALA A 69 -40.52 -17.54 -14.10
N GLU A 70 -41.58 -17.68 -13.29
CA GLU A 70 -42.92 -18.03 -13.81
C GLU A 70 -43.33 -17.03 -14.90
N ASP A 71 -43.94 -17.51 -15.97
CA ASP A 71 -44.30 -16.64 -17.10
C ASP A 71 -45.30 -15.57 -16.69
N GLU A 72 -46.29 -15.93 -15.87
CA GLU A 72 -47.25 -14.99 -15.30
C GLU A 72 -46.57 -13.94 -14.41
N TRP A 73 -45.60 -14.34 -13.58
CA TRP A 73 -44.82 -13.39 -12.78
C TRP A 73 -44.01 -12.44 -13.67
N TYR A 74 -43.32 -12.99 -14.67
CA TYR A 74 -42.45 -12.20 -15.55
C TYR A 74 -43.25 -11.16 -16.33
N GLU A 75 -44.39 -11.56 -16.89
CA GLU A 75 -45.27 -10.65 -17.61
C GLU A 75 -45.78 -9.52 -16.73
N GLU A 76 -46.27 -9.84 -15.53
CA GLU A 76 -46.82 -8.84 -14.61
C GLU A 76 -45.72 -7.87 -14.13
N VAL A 77 -44.54 -8.37 -13.75
CA VAL A 77 -43.41 -7.53 -13.31
C VAL A 77 -42.84 -6.69 -14.46
N SER A 78 -42.82 -7.20 -15.70
CA SER A 78 -42.36 -6.43 -16.87
C SER A 78 -43.22 -5.18 -17.10
N LYS A 79 -44.55 -5.32 -16.96
CA LYS A 79 -45.55 -4.30 -17.28
C LYS A 79 -45.82 -3.34 -16.11
N ALA A 80 -45.84 -3.82 -14.88
CA ALA A 80 -46.20 -3.02 -13.71
C ALA A 80 -45.13 -1.94 -13.40
N ALA A 81 -45.58 -0.76 -12.98
CA ALA A 81 -44.69 0.33 -12.58
C ALA A 81 -44.28 0.20 -11.11
N ARG A 82 -45.21 -0.24 -10.26
CA ARG A 82 -45.02 -0.46 -8.82
C ARG A 82 -45.62 -1.80 -8.38
N VAL A 83 -45.27 -2.26 -7.18
CA VAL A 83 -45.81 -3.51 -6.59
C VAL A 83 -47.33 -3.46 -6.50
N GLU A 84 -47.88 -2.28 -6.24
CA GLU A 84 -49.32 -2.09 -6.05
C GLU A 84 -50.13 -2.36 -7.31
N ASP A 85 -49.49 -2.24 -8.49
CA ASP A 85 -50.09 -2.40 -9.82
C ASP A 85 -50.18 -3.88 -10.26
N LEU A 86 -49.63 -4.82 -9.49
CA LEU A 86 -49.72 -6.25 -9.76
C LEU A 86 -51.16 -6.75 -9.55
N LYS A 87 -51.60 -7.70 -10.38
CA LYS A 87 -52.87 -8.42 -10.16
C LYS A 87 -52.94 -9.03 -8.75
N ASP A 88 -54.10 -8.98 -8.12
CA ASP A 88 -54.32 -9.41 -6.73
C ASP A 88 -53.79 -10.82 -6.42
N GLY A 89 -53.93 -11.79 -7.34
CA GLY A 89 -53.41 -13.15 -7.15
C GLY A 89 -51.88 -13.24 -7.10
N ILE A 90 -51.19 -12.44 -7.91
CA ILE A 90 -49.72 -12.35 -7.92
C ILE A 90 -49.25 -11.50 -6.74
N LYS A 91 -49.92 -10.37 -6.51
CA LYS A 91 -49.63 -9.47 -5.38
C LYS A 91 -49.71 -10.20 -4.04
N GLU A 92 -50.75 -11.00 -3.81
CA GLU A 92 -50.90 -11.79 -2.58
C GLU A 92 -49.84 -12.89 -2.45
N LYS A 93 -49.54 -13.58 -3.55
CA LYS A 93 -48.49 -14.63 -3.60
C LYS A 93 -47.09 -14.07 -3.26
N TYR A 94 -46.84 -12.80 -3.58
CA TYR A 94 -45.53 -12.16 -3.45
C TYR A 94 -45.50 -10.97 -2.46
N LYS A 95 -46.54 -10.81 -1.63
CA LYS A 95 -46.72 -9.64 -0.74
C LYS A 95 -45.57 -9.37 0.23
N ASN A 96 -44.84 -10.43 0.63
CA ASN A 96 -43.71 -10.33 1.56
C ASN A 96 -42.39 -9.88 0.90
N TYR A 97 -42.41 -9.63 -0.41
CA TYR A 97 -41.23 -9.29 -1.20
C TYR A 97 -41.29 -7.88 -1.79
N ALA A 98 -42.13 -7.00 -1.24
CA ALA A 98 -42.26 -5.62 -1.69
C ALA A 98 -40.90 -4.87 -1.68
N GLU A 99 -40.02 -5.18 -0.72
CA GLU A 99 -38.66 -4.63 -0.62
C GLU A 99 -37.75 -5.05 -1.77
N ASP A 100 -38.03 -6.18 -2.43
CA ASP A 100 -37.23 -6.71 -3.54
C ASP A 100 -37.69 -6.17 -4.91
N TRP A 101 -38.73 -5.33 -4.97
CA TRP A 101 -39.31 -4.83 -6.23
C TRP A 101 -38.30 -4.17 -7.16
N ALA A 102 -37.46 -3.29 -6.63
CA ALA A 102 -36.43 -2.60 -7.41
C ALA A 102 -35.45 -3.61 -8.04
N THR A 103 -35.09 -4.64 -7.28
CA THR A 103 -34.24 -5.75 -7.73
C THR A 103 -34.91 -6.56 -8.83
N TRP A 104 -36.21 -6.85 -8.69
CA TRP A 104 -36.98 -7.59 -9.69
C TRP A 104 -37.12 -6.84 -11.00
N LYS A 105 -37.49 -5.55 -10.96
CA LYS A 105 -37.56 -4.69 -12.15
C LYS A 105 -36.20 -4.56 -12.83
N ALA A 106 -35.11 -4.47 -12.07
CA ALA A 106 -33.77 -4.42 -12.64
C ALA A 106 -33.43 -5.72 -13.39
N GLY A 107 -33.72 -6.89 -12.80
CA GLY A 107 -33.49 -8.18 -13.44
C GLY A 107 -34.25 -8.35 -14.76
N VAL A 108 -35.54 -7.97 -14.79
CA VAL A 108 -36.37 -8.01 -16.00
C VAL A 108 -35.86 -7.05 -17.07
N LYS A 109 -35.58 -5.78 -16.71
CA LYS A 109 -35.02 -4.80 -17.65
C LYS A 109 -33.67 -5.23 -18.23
N GLU A 110 -32.81 -5.84 -17.43
CA GLU A 110 -31.52 -6.33 -17.91
C GLU A 110 -31.67 -7.55 -18.82
N LEU A 111 -32.58 -8.48 -18.50
CA LEU A 111 -32.90 -9.59 -19.39
C LEU A 111 -33.38 -9.10 -20.77
N GLU A 112 -34.24 -8.08 -20.81
CA GLU A 112 -34.73 -7.47 -22.06
C GLU A 112 -33.62 -6.84 -22.91
N LYS A 113 -32.57 -6.31 -22.26
CA LYS A 113 -31.39 -5.76 -22.96
C LYS A 113 -30.47 -6.86 -23.51
N HIS A 114 -30.44 -8.02 -22.86
CA HIS A 114 -29.54 -9.12 -23.22
C HIS A 114 -30.12 -10.02 -24.32
N LYS A 115 -29.78 -9.72 -25.58
CA LYS A 115 -30.23 -10.48 -26.77
C LYS A 115 -29.81 -11.97 -26.78
N THR A 116 -28.81 -12.36 -25.99
CA THR A 116 -28.28 -13.73 -25.93
C THR A 116 -28.93 -14.59 -24.86
N ILE A 117 -29.60 -14.00 -23.87
CA ILE A 117 -30.23 -14.74 -22.77
C ILE A 117 -31.74 -14.76 -23.04
N LYS A 118 -32.27 -15.95 -23.31
CA LYS A 118 -33.70 -16.13 -23.59
C LYS A 118 -34.47 -16.40 -22.30
N LYS A 119 -35.68 -15.84 -22.21
CA LYS A 119 -36.68 -16.31 -21.25
C LYS A 119 -37.00 -17.77 -21.57
N LEU A 120 -36.88 -18.63 -20.57
CA LEU A 120 -37.30 -20.03 -20.67
C LEU A 120 -38.74 -20.16 -20.18
N ASP A 121 -39.46 -21.19 -20.63
CA ASP A 121 -40.76 -21.55 -20.07
C ASP A 121 -40.62 -21.80 -18.57
N GLY A 122 -41.19 -20.90 -17.77
CA GLY A 122 -41.06 -20.90 -16.32
C GLY A 122 -41.67 -22.12 -15.64
N ASN A 123 -42.56 -22.83 -16.35
CA ASN A 123 -43.32 -23.97 -15.84
C ASN A 123 -42.72 -25.32 -16.26
N ALA A 124 -41.73 -25.32 -17.15
CA ALA A 124 -41.04 -26.55 -17.53
C ALA A 124 -40.35 -27.19 -16.30
N PRO A 125 -40.50 -28.51 -16.05
CA PRO A 125 -39.95 -29.13 -14.84
C PRO A 125 -38.45 -28.88 -14.58
N PRO A 126 -37.56 -28.89 -15.59
CA PRO A 126 -36.15 -28.54 -15.38
C PRO A 126 -35.93 -27.09 -14.94
N VAL A 127 -36.76 -26.16 -15.42
CA VAL A 127 -36.70 -24.73 -15.08
C VAL A 127 -37.16 -24.51 -13.63
N VAL A 128 -38.21 -25.19 -13.19
CA VAL A 128 -38.68 -25.16 -11.80
C VAL A 128 -37.57 -25.61 -10.83
N ILE A 129 -36.88 -26.71 -11.15
CA ILE A 129 -35.76 -27.21 -10.34
C ILE A 129 -34.58 -26.23 -10.35
N ALA A 130 -34.24 -25.69 -11.52
CA ALA A 130 -33.14 -24.71 -11.66
C ALA A 130 -33.42 -23.44 -10.86
N ARG A 131 -34.65 -22.92 -10.93
CA ARG A 131 -35.11 -21.75 -10.16
C ARG A 131 -35.03 -21.99 -8.66
N ALA A 132 -35.45 -23.17 -8.18
CA ALA A 132 -35.36 -23.50 -6.76
C ALA A 132 -33.90 -23.52 -6.27
N LYS A 133 -32.97 -24.11 -7.05
CA LYS A 133 -31.54 -24.09 -6.72
C LYS A 133 -30.95 -22.68 -6.78
N LEU A 134 -31.32 -21.87 -7.77
CA LEU A 134 -30.86 -20.50 -7.90
C LEU A 134 -31.37 -19.62 -6.75
N ALA A 135 -32.60 -19.85 -6.27
CA ALA A 135 -33.14 -19.16 -5.09
C ALA A 135 -32.29 -19.41 -3.83
N LEU A 136 -31.79 -20.64 -3.63
CA LEU A 136 -30.87 -20.94 -2.53
C LEU A 136 -29.54 -20.17 -2.66
N ILE A 137 -29.00 -20.09 -3.88
CA ILE A 137 -27.78 -19.32 -4.16
C ILE A 137 -28.01 -17.83 -3.89
N VAL A 138 -29.12 -17.27 -4.36
CA VAL A 138 -29.50 -15.86 -4.15
C VAL A 138 -29.68 -15.57 -2.66
N ALA A 139 -30.33 -16.46 -1.90
CA ALA A 139 -30.50 -16.30 -0.46
C ALA A 139 -29.14 -16.29 0.27
N ASN A 140 -28.19 -17.14 -0.14
CA ASN A 140 -26.83 -17.13 0.41
C ASN A 140 -26.06 -15.87 0.02
N ILE A 141 -26.20 -15.38 -1.22
CA ILE A 141 -25.62 -14.09 -1.64
C ILE A 141 -26.19 -12.94 -0.80
N LYS A 142 -27.50 -12.90 -0.55
CA LYS A 142 -28.14 -11.88 0.29
C LYS A 142 -27.60 -11.91 1.72
N LYS A 143 -27.44 -13.09 2.32
CA LYS A 143 -26.81 -13.23 3.64
C LYS A 143 -25.36 -12.73 3.66
N ILE A 144 -24.60 -12.98 2.60
CA ILE A 144 -23.24 -12.45 2.46
C ILE A 144 -23.28 -10.92 2.35
N GLN A 145 -24.20 -10.36 1.56
CA GLN A 145 -24.41 -8.90 1.43
C GLN A 145 -24.77 -8.24 2.75
N GLU A 146 -25.69 -8.85 3.51
CA GLU A 146 -26.11 -8.33 4.82
C GLU A 146 -24.96 -8.38 5.82
N ARG A 147 -24.17 -9.47 5.82
CA ARG A 147 -22.95 -9.57 6.63
C ARG A 147 -21.90 -8.54 6.21
N GLU A 148 -21.73 -8.32 4.90
CA GLU A 148 -20.81 -7.31 4.36
C GLU A 148 -21.24 -5.89 4.75
N ALA A 149 -22.53 -5.56 4.63
CA ALA A 149 -23.08 -4.27 5.03
C ALA A 149 -22.98 -4.05 6.54
N ALA A 150 -23.31 -5.05 7.35
CA ALA A 150 -23.15 -4.98 8.81
C ALA A 150 -21.68 -4.81 9.20
N PHE A 151 -20.78 -5.51 8.51
CA PHE A 151 -19.35 -5.40 8.72
C PHE A 151 -18.75 -4.06 8.25
N ASN A 152 -19.22 -3.52 7.11
CA ASN A 152 -18.84 -2.19 6.61
C ASN A 152 -19.26 -1.07 7.59
N ASN A 153 -20.38 -1.26 8.29
CA ASN A 153 -20.90 -0.32 9.28
C ASN A 153 -20.36 -0.58 10.70
N ASN A 154 -19.48 -1.56 10.88
CA ASN A 154 -18.89 -1.86 12.18
C ASN A 154 -17.92 -0.73 12.57
N SER A 155 -18.10 -0.16 13.76
CA SER A 155 -17.23 0.88 14.33
C SER A 155 -15.77 0.44 14.37
N ASP A 156 -15.52 -0.84 14.67
CA ASP A 156 -14.18 -1.41 14.78
C ASP A 156 -13.45 -1.36 13.43
N ARG A 157 -14.17 -1.56 12.31
CA ARG A 157 -13.59 -1.44 10.97
C ARG A 157 -13.25 0.00 10.60
N LEU A 158 -14.16 0.92 10.90
CA LEU A 158 -13.90 2.35 10.67
C LEU A 158 -12.70 2.83 11.49
N GLU A 159 -12.56 2.31 12.72
CA GLU A 159 -11.43 2.59 13.59
C GLU A 159 -10.13 1.95 13.10
N ILE A 160 -10.16 0.71 12.60
CA ILE A 160 -9.02 0.06 11.93
C ILE A 160 -8.54 0.93 10.76
N GLY A 161 -9.46 1.34 9.87
CA GLY A 161 -9.14 2.18 8.74
C GLY A 161 -8.50 3.50 9.16
N LYS A 162 -9.09 4.22 10.11
CA LYS A 162 -8.54 5.47 10.66
C LYS A 162 -7.16 5.26 11.28
N THR A 163 -6.97 4.18 12.03
CA THR A 163 -5.71 3.85 12.70
C THR A 163 -4.60 3.58 11.69
N LEU A 164 -4.89 2.79 10.64
CA LEU A 164 -3.95 2.50 9.57
C LEU A 164 -3.61 3.75 8.74
N ILE A 165 -4.61 4.60 8.47
CA ILE A 165 -4.39 5.87 7.74
C ILE A 165 -3.53 6.84 8.57
N GLU A 166 -3.78 6.94 9.88
CA GLU A 166 -2.95 7.76 10.77
C GLU A 166 -1.52 7.21 10.83
N ALA A 167 -1.35 5.89 10.89
CA ALA A 167 -0.03 5.26 10.83
C ALA A 167 0.69 5.55 9.51
N ALA A 168 -0.03 5.50 8.40
CA ALA A 168 0.56 5.77 7.09
C ALA A 168 0.97 7.23 6.92
N THR A 169 0.14 8.17 7.35
CA THR A 169 0.25 9.59 6.98
C THR A 169 0.67 10.52 8.12
N GLY A 170 0.59 10.07 9.37
CA GLY A 170 0.75 10.90 10.57
C GLY A 170 -0.42 11.85 10.84
N LYS A 171 -1.47 11.85 10.00
CA LYS A 171 -2.63 12.75 10.12
C LYS A 171 -3.81 12.05 10.79
N LYS A 172 -4.35 12.68 11.82
CA LYS A 172 -5.61 12.27 12.46
C LYS A 172 -6.80 12.71 11.59
N ASN A 173 -7.89 11.94 11.65
CA ASN A 173 -9.18 12.24 11.01
C ASN A 173 -9.17 12.27 9.47
N LEU A 174 -8.15 11.72 8.82
CA LEU A 174 -8.17 11.52 7.38
C LEU A 174 -9.01 10.29 7.05
N GLU A 175 -10.00 10.43 6.17
CA GLU A 175 -10.91 9.32 5.81
C GLU A 175 -10.33 8.38 4.74
N LYS A 176 -9.45 8.90 3.88
CA LYS A 176 -8.86 8.14 2.76
C LYS A 176 -7.48 8.64 2.38
N ILE A 177 -6.66 7.74 1.87
CA ILE A 177 -5.34 8.05 1.30
C ILE A 177 -5.46 8.35 -0.18
N ASP A 178 -5.03 9.55 -0.59
CA ASP A 178 -4.79 9.91 -1.97
C ASP A 178 -3.29 10.01 -2.21
N LEU A 179 -2.69 8.95 -2.78
CA LEU A 179 -1.25 8.88 -3.06
C LEU A 179 -0.74 10.08 -3.87
N GLY A 180 -1.59 10.67 -4.72
CA GLY A 180 -1.27 11.83 -5.55
C GLY A 180 -1.35 13.16 -4.81
N ASN A 181 -1.83 13.20 -3.58
CA ASN A 181 -2.02 14.43 -2.80
C ASN A 181 -1.65 14.28 -1.31
N LEU A 182 -0.76 13.33 -0.98
CA LEU A 182 -0.25 13.17 0.37
C LEU A 182 0.67 14.34 0.73
N ASP A 183 0.42 14.96 1.88
CA ASP A 183 1.37 15.90 2.48
C ASP A 183 2.30 15.13 3.43
N PRO A 184 3.59 15.47 3.47
CA PRO A 184 4.50 14.94 4.47
C PRO A 184 4.10 15.40 5.87
N ALA A 185 4.32 14.54 6.86
CA ALA A 185 4.24 14.90 8.27
C ALA A 185 5.64 15.23 8.85
N VAL A 186 6.62 15.51 7.98
CA VAL A 186 7.97 15.90 8.39
C VAL A 186 7.90 17.31 8.98
N THR A 187 8.42 17.47 10.19
CA THR A 187 8.32 18.73 10.95
C THR A 187 9.62 19.52 10.98
N THR A 188 10.70 18.94 10.45
CA THR A 188 12.05 19.47 10.59
C THR A 188 12.71 19.78 9.24
N ALA A 189 13.51 20.85 9.23
CA ALA A 189 14.22 21.31 8.03
C ALA A 189 15.43 20.42 7.67
N GLY A 190 16.04 19.73 8.65
CA GLY A 190 17.27 18.97 8.48
C GLY A 190 17.02 17.46 8.40
N ARG A 191 17.53 16.80 7.34
CA ARG A 191 17.29 15.37 7.10
C ARG A 191 17.87 14.47 8.19
N SER A 192 19.08 14.73 8.66
CA SER A 192 19.69 13.96 9.75
C SER A 192 18.91 14.09 11.06
N THR A 193 18.29 15.25 11.30
CA THR A 193 17.41 15.46 12.45
C THR A 193 16.10 14.70 12.27
N ALA A 194 15.49 14.79 11.09
CA ALA A 194 14.24 14.09 10.78
C ALA A 194 14.40 12.55 10.82
N CYS A 195 15.45 12.05 10.18
CA CYS A 195 15.65 10.63 9.88
C CYS A 195 16.62 9.94 10.85
N GLY A 196 17.33 10.69 11.69
CA GLY A 196 18.16 10.17 12.77
C GLY A 196 19.65 10.02 12.44
N THR A 197 20.41 9.69 13.48
CA THR A 197 21.85 9.50 13.43
C THR A 197 22.25 8.30 14.28
N GLY A 198 23.25 7.53 13.85
CA GLY A 198 23.92 6.54 14.69
C GLY A 198 24.88 7.16 15.70
N ALA A 199 25.21 8.44 15.57
CA ALA A 199 26.06 9.16 16.51
C ALA A 199 25.56 9.04 17.96
N GLY A 200 26.50 8.83 18.90
CA GLY A 200 26.19 8.65 20.31
C GLY A 200 25.49 7.33 20.65
N GLY A 201 25.52 6.34 19.74
CA GLY A 201 24.86 5.05 19.95
C GLY A 201 23.39 5.08 19.52
N GLY A 202 23.07 5.56 18.32
CA GLY A 202 21.71 5.42 17.76
C GLY A 202 20.69 6.43 18.27
N THR A 203 20.86 7.71 17.93
CA THR A 203 19.83 8.73 18.16
C THR A 203 18.73 8.61 17.10
N SER A 204 17.52 8.26 17.53
CA SER A 204 16.34 8.25 16.65
C SER A 204 16.10 9.63 16.03
N GLY A 205 15.66 9.64 14.77
CA GLY A 205 15.19 10.87 14.13
C GLY A 205 13.94 11.41 14.80
N SER A 206 13.75 12.73 14.74
CA SER A 206 12.56 13.40 15.27
C SER A 206 11.29 13.06 14.50
N ASP A 207 11.40 12.68 13.23
CA ASP A 207 10.27 12.30 12.36
C ASP A 207 10.28 10.81 11.99
N ALA A 208 11.38 10.11 12.30
CA ALA A 208 11.56 8.68 12.13
C ALA A 208 10.49 7.90 12.92
N GLY A 209 9.83 6.97 12.24
CA GLY A 209 8.87 6.06 12.88
C GLY A 209 7.53 6.71 13.26
N LYS A 210 7.33 8.01 13.00
CA LYS A 210 6.04 8.69 13.26
C LYS A 210 4.98 8.35 12.22
N ALA A 211 5.38 8.23 10.95
CA ALA A 211 4.50 7.89 9.83
C ALA A 211 5.27 7.15 8.74
N ILE A 212 4.60 6.24 8.02
CA ILE A 212 5.21 5.51 6.89
C ILE A 212 5.73 6.49 5.83
N THR A 213 4.97 7.54 5.52
CA THR A 213 5.35 8.55 4.51
C THR A 213 6.64 9.30 4.88
N ASN A 214 6.89 9.54 6.17
CA ASN A 214 8.13 10.16 6.64
C ASN A 214 9.32 9.22 6.42
N ASP A 215 9.16 7.94 6.76
CA ASP A 215 10.21 6.94 6.59
C ASP A 215 10.51 6.69 5.10
N MET A 216 9.49 6.71 4.23
CA MET A 216 9.65 6.67 2.77
C MET A 216 10.48 7.85 2.24
N LEU A 217 10.19 9.07 2.72
CA LEU A 217 10.98 10.26 2.35
C LEU A 217 12.43 10.11 2.81
N CYS A 218 12.66 9.68 4.04
CA CYS A 218 14.00 9.45 4.56
C CYS A 218 14.78 8.40 3.75
N LEU A 219 14.13 7.36 3.24
CA LEU A 219 14.73 6.31 2.42
C LEU A 219 15.01 6.72 0.97
N CYS A 220 14.20 7.59 0.39
CA CYS A 220 14.20 7.79 -1.07
C CYS A 220 14.48 9.22 -1.52
N ALA A 221 14.34 10.23 -0.65
CA ALA A 221 14.68 11.59 -1.02
C ALA A 221 16.18 11.70 -1.38
N ALA A 222 16.49 12.54 -2.36
CA ALA A 222 17.85 12.94 -2.69
C ALA A 222 18.27 14.16 -1.82
N LYS A 223 19.55 14.26 -1.46
CA LYS A 223 20.19 15.46 -0.92
C LYS A 223 20.92 16.19 -2.06
N HIS A 224 20.39 17.33 -2.48
CA HIS A 224 21.07 18.17 -3.45
C HIS A 224 22.03 19.13 -2.74
N THR A 225 23.30 18.74 -2.67
CA THR A 225 24.42 19.67 -2.44
C THR A 225 25.25 19.72 -3.71
N GLY A 226 25.67 20.93 -4.11
CA GLY A 226 26.18 21.23 -5.45
C GLY A 226 27.33 20.34 -5.99
N ALA A 227 27.57 20.50 -7.30
CA ALA A 227 28.57 19.87 -8.16
C ALA A 227 28.37 18.39 -8.59
N SER A 228 27.44 17.62 -8.02
CA SER A 228 27.11 16.28 -8.54
C SER A 228 25.60 16.01 -8.58
N PRO A 229 24.88 16.60 -9.55
CA PRO A 229 23.43 16.46 -9.70
C PRO A 229 23.02 15.06 -10.20
N GLY A 230 23.11 14.00 -9.39
CA GLY A 230 22.65 12.67 -9.85
C GLY A 230 22.91 11.46 -8.97
N ALA A 231 23.91 11.53 -8.08
CA ALA A 231 24.49 10.38 -7.39
C ALA A 231 23.55 9.63 -6.42
N ASP A 232 22.40 10.22 -6.10
CA ASP A 232 21.46 9.77 -5.07
C ASP A 232 20.02 9.66 -5.56
N LYS A 233 19.75 10.00 -6.83
CA LYS A 233 18.40 10.07 -7.39
C LYS A 233 17.75 8.68 -7.48
N GLU A 234 18.51 7.61 -7.72
CA GLU A 234 17.92 6.31 -8.05
C GLU A 234 18.02 5.25 -6.93
N VAL A 235 18.32 5.64 -5.68
CA VAL A 235 18.55 4.67 -4.60
C VAL A 235 17.33 3.79 -4.29
N CYS A 236 16.12 4.30 -4.49
CA CYS A 236 14.89 3.53 -4.37
C CYS A 236 14.41 2.93 -5.70
N GLY A 237 15.09 3.20 -6.81
CA GLY A 237 14.74 2.74 -8.15
C GLY A 237 14.86 3.86 -9.19
N LYS A 238 15.11 3.50 -10.45
CA LYS A 238 15.30 4.45 -11.56
C LYS A 238 14.12 5.40 -11.78
N ASP A 239 12.90 4.92 -11.53
CA ASP A 239 11.68 5.71 -11.73
C ASP A 239 11.18 6.37 -10.43
N ILE A 240 11.92 6.23 -9.32
CA ILE A 240 11.46 6.58 -7.96
C ILE A 240 12.24 7.77 -7.38
N GLY A 241 13.32 8.17 -8.03
CA GLY A 241 13.90 9.49 -7.85
C GLY A 241 14.69 9.92 -9.07
N GLY A 242 14.58 11.21 -9.36
CA GLY A 242 14.94 11.77 -10.66
C GLY A 242 13.68 12.16 -11.41
N ALA A 243 13.44 13.46 -11.50
CA ALA A 243 12.56 14.01 -12.50
C ALA A 243 13.13 13.64 -13.88
N GLY A 244 12.71 12.49 -14.40
CA GLY A 244 12.77 12.11 -15.79
C GLY A 244 11.38 12.27 -16.43
N ASN A 245 10.72 13.40 -16.22
CA ASN A 245 9.57 13.80 -17.02
C ASN A 245 9.89 15.15 -17.65
N GLY A 246 10.39 15.09 -18.89
CA GLY A 246 10.44 16.15 -19.90
C GLY A 246 10.53 17.59 -19.40
N GLY A 247 11.75 18.14 -19.43
CA GLY A 247 11.97 19.57 -19.30
C GLY A 247 13.38 19.85 -18.81
N ALA A 248 14.26 20.28 -19.71
CA ALA A 248 15.32 21.16 -19.30
C ALA A 248 14.65 22.38 -18.63
N ASP A 249 14.89 22.58 -17.33
CA ASP A 249 14.90 23.84 -16.59
C ASP A 249 14.59 23.62 -15.09
N ASP A 250 15.55 23.97 -14.23
CA ASP A 250 15.33 24.62 -12.92
C ASP A 250 14.35 24.01 -11.89
N GLY A 251 14.55 22.79 -11.40
CA GLY A 251 13.65 22.30 -10.33
C GLY A 251 13.89 20.91 -9.78
N THR A 252 15.12 20.57 -9.43
CA THR A 252 15.40 19.28 -8.76
C THR A 252 14.73 19.21 -7.40
N ILE A 253 13.70 18.38 -7.27
CA ILE A 253 13.04 18.11 -6.00
C ILE A 253 14.05 17.41 -5.07
N SER A 254 14.55 18.17 -4.10
CA SER A 254 15.60 17.79 -3.14
C SER A 254 15.00 17.82 -1.75
N TRP A 255 15.59 17.09 -0.80
CA TRP A 255 15.41 17.46 0.60
C TRP A 255 15.85 18.91 0.78
N THR A 256 14.90 19.82 1.04
CA THR A 256 15.14 21.22 1.38
C THR A 256 14.52 21.53 2.73
N SER A 257 14.92 22.66 3.31
CA SER A 257 14.33 23.20 4.54
C SER A 257 12.90 23.75 4.37
N SER A 258 12.31 23.64 3.16
CA SER A 258 10.96 24.14 2.85
C SER A 258 9.97 22.99 2.64
N ALA A 259 8.72 23.19 3.05
CA ALA A 259 7.67 22.15 3.02
C ALA A 259 7.19 21.77 1.60
N VAL A 260 7.35 22.66 0.61
CA VAL A 260 6.78 22.50 -0.74
C VAL A 260 7.48 21.39 -1.57
N PRO A 261 8.81 21.26 -1.61
CA PRO A 261 9.49 20.18 -2.32
C PRO A 261 9.24 18.79 -1.72
N GLN A 262 9.01 18.70 -0.41
CA GLN A 262 8.80 17.42 0.28
C GLN A 262 7.48 16.74 -0.12
N LYS A 263 6.43 17.52 -0.40
CA LYS A 263 5.16 17.02 -0.95
C LYS A 263 5.33 16.41 -2.33
N ALA A 264 6.01 17.12 -3.24
CA ALA A 264 6.24 16.63 -4.60
C ALA A 264 7.16 15.39 -4.63
N LEU A 265 8.15 15.32 -3.73
CA LEU A 265 8.94 14.10 -3.51
C LEU A 265 8.06 12.94 -3.06
N LEU A 266 7.26 13.16 -2.02
CA LEU A 266 6.43 12.11 -1.46
C LEU A 266 5.46 11.59 -2.51
N GLN A 267 4.79 12.46 -3.28
CA GLN A 267 3.92 12.08 -4.38
C GLN A 267 4.64 11.23 -5.44
N THR A 268 5.90 11.53 -5.74
CA THR A 268 6.69 10.76 -6.71
C THR A 268 7.00 9.37 -6.15
N ILE A 269 7.42 9.30 -4.88
CA ILE A 269 7.73 8.04 -4.20
C ILE A 269 6.48 7.16 -4.08
N THR A 270 5.35 7.74 -3.67
CA THR A 270 4.10 7.01 -3.43
C THR A 270 3.41 6.58 -4.72
N LYS A 271 3.61 7.30 -5.85
CA LYS A 271 3.17 6.84 -7.18
C LYS A 271 3.80 5.50 -7.58
N ALA A 272 4.98 5.18 -7.06
CA ALA A 272 5.60 3.88 -7.30
C ALA A 272 4.89 2.73 -6.58
N CYS A 273 4.12 3.02 -5.52
CA CYS A 273 3.38 2.04 -4.73
C CYS A 273 2.03 1.67 -5.39
N SER A 274 1.99 1.33 -6.68
CA SER A 274 0.73 0.96 -7.33
C SER A 274 0.18 -0.38 -6.84
N GLU A 275 -1.14 -0.57 -6.86
CA GLU A 275 -1.80 -1.83 -6.43
C GLU A 275 -1.30 -3.05 -7.21
N GLU A 276 -1.06 -2.87 -8.50
CA GLU A 276 -0.54 -3.92 -9.39
C GLU A 276 0.88 -4.37 -9.00
N LYS A 277 1.73 -3.43 -8.56
CA LYS A 277 3.13 -3.70 -8.22
C LYS A 277 3.31 -4.10 -6.75
N THR A 278 2.46 -3.56 -5.87
CA THR A 278 2.55 -3.73 -4.42
C THR A 278 1.15 -3.97 -3.85
N PRO A 279 0.64 -5.22 -3.91
CA PRO A 279 -0.69 -5.53 -3.40
C PRO A 279 -0.75 -5.31 -1.87
N PRO A 280 -1.90 -4.82 -1.36
CA PRO A 280 -2.14 -4.70 0.08
C PRO A 280 -2.17 -6.09 0.73
N ALA A 281 -2.08 -6.14 2.05
CA ALA A 281 -2.43 -7.33 2.80
C ALA A 281 -3.95 -7.53 2.80
N HIS A 282 -4.39 -8.77 2.58
CA HIS A 282 -5.82 -9.11 2.48
C HIS A 282 -6.45 -9.51 3.82
N GLY A 283 -5.66 -9.97 4.79
CA GLY A 283 -6.14 -10.37 6.12
C GLY A 283 -5.06 -10.30 7.19
N ALA A 284 -5.40 -10.73 8.40
CA ALA A 284 -4.49 -10.66 9.56
C ALA A 284 -3.15 -11.35 9.31
N ARG A 285 -3.18 -12.58 8.76
CA ARG A 285 -1.97 -13.38 8.50
C ARG A 285 -1.00 -12.67 7.55
N GLU A 286 -1.50 -12.08 6.47
CA GLU A 286 -0.64 -11.36 5.51
C GLU A 286 -0.07 -10.09 6.11
N LEU A 287 -0.87 -9.38 6.91
CA LEU A 287 -0.42 -8.17 7.62
C LEU A 287 0.65 -8.50 8.66
N GLN A 288 0.46 -9.57 9.44
CA GLN A 288 1.44 -10.07 10.40
C GLN A 288 2.77 -10.44 9.71
N ALA A 289 2.71 -11.16 8.58
CA ALA A 289 3.91 -11.51 7.82
C ALA A 289 4.62 -10.26 7.28
N LEU A 290 3.87 -9.25 6.85
CA LEU A 290 4.40 -7.98 6.36
C LEU A 290 5.08 -7.17 7.48
N LEU A 291 4.48 -7.12 8.67
CA LEU A 291 5.07 -6.50 9.86
C LEU A 291 6.31 -7.27 10.35
N GLY A 292 6.29 -8.61 10.27
CA GLY A 292 7.44 -9.46 10.55
C GLY A 292 8.60 -9.20 9.58
N LYS A 293 8.31 -9.06 8.28
CA LYS A 293 9.30 -8.68 7.27
C LYS A 293 9.93 -7.32 7.57
N PHE A 294 9.10 -6.32 7.88
CA PHE A 294 9.58 -4.99 8.29
C PHE A 294 10.50 -5.08 9.51
N ARG A 295 10.06 -5.77 10.56
CA ARG A 295 10.86 -5.95 11.79
C ARG A 295 12.19 -6.63 11.50
N GLY A 296 12.21 -7.63 10.63
CA GLY A 296 13.45 -8.27 10.17
C GLY A 296 14.38 -7.31 9.43
N GLN A 297 13.84 -6.43 8.58
CA GLN A 297 14.61 -5.39 7.90
C GLN A 297 15.20 -4.36 8.88
N VAL A 298 14.45 -3.95 9.91
CA VAL A 298 14.94 -3.05 10.97
C VAL A 298 15.98 -3.71 11.87
N ALA A 299 15.79 -4.98 12.20
CA ALA A 299 16.73 -5.77 13.01
C ALA A 299 18.04 -6.03 12.27
N GLY A 300 17.99 -6.19 10.94
CA GLY A 300 19.18 -6.28 10.10
C GLY A 300 20.01 -4.99 10.04
N GLY A 301 19.47 -3.87 10.56
CA GLY A 301 20.07 -2.54 10.44
C GLY A 301 19.99 -2.00 9.02
N ALA A 302 20.39 -0.75 8.81
CA ALA A 302 20.54 -0.27 7.44
C ALA A 302 21.78 -0.93 6.80
N ASN A 303 21.66 -1.30 5.53
CA ASN A 303 22.69 -2.04 4.81
C ASN A 303 23.95 -1.19 4.69
N CYS A 304 25.00 -1.58 5.41
CA CYS A 304 26.33 -1.04 5.23
C CYS A 304 27.04 -1.72 4.06
N GLN A 305 27.55 -0.94 3.11
CA GLN A 305 28.42 -1.47 2.08
C GLN A 305 29.69 -2.08 2.70
N GLY A 306 30.03 -3.32 2.31
CA GLY A 306 31.36 -3.90 2.55
C GLY A 306 31.69 -4.36 3.97
N SER A 307 30.71 -4.47 4.88
CA SER A 307 30.99 -4.87 6.27
C SER A 307 30.00 -5.86 6.86
N THR A 308 30.48 -6.66 7.81
CA THR A 308 29.64 -7.38 8.77
C THR A 308 29.15 -6.40 9.83
N ALA A 309 27.85 -6.43 10.14
CA ALA A 309 27.30 -5.63 11.24
C ALA A 309 27.98 -6.03 12.57
N ALA A 310 28.53 -5.05 13.28
CA ALA A 310 29.07 -5.27 14.63
C ALA A 310 27.99 -5.05 15.70
N ASP A 311 28.29 -5.47 16.93
CA ASP A 311 27.48 -5.13 18.09
C ASP A 311 27.33 -3.60 18.22
N GLY A 312 26.10 -3.13 18.48
CA GLY A 312 25.80 -1.70 18.63
C GLY A 312 25.49 -0.93 17.35
N VAL A 313 25.25 -1.61 16.21
CA VAL A 313 24.64 -0.96 15.04
C VAL A 313 23.20 -0.55 15.37
N PRO A 314 22.81 0.72 15.17
CA PRO A 314 21.46 1.16 15.46
C PRO A 314 20.46 0.51 14.52
N HIS A 315 19.28 0.23 15.06
CA HIS A 315 18.15 -0.25 14.31
C HIS A 315 17.66 0.82 13.35
N GLY A 316 17.49 0.42 12.09
CA GLY A 316 17.21 1.36 11.03
C GLY A 316 16.94 0.66 9.70
N LEU A 317 16.60 1.46 8.70
CA LEU A 317 16.35 1.01 7.34
C LEU A 317 17.19 1.82 6.37
N GLY A 318 17.42 1.24 5.20
CA GLY A 318 18.03 1.93 4.08
C GLY A 318 19.48 1.53 3.85
N TYR A 319 20.21 2.44 3.24
CA TYR A 319 21.58 2.20 2.80
C TYR A 319 22.52 3.22 3.42
N TRP A 320 23.66 2.74 3.89
CA TRP A 320 24.76 3.58 4.38
C TRP A 320 26.02 3.30 3.59
N LYS A 321 26.65 4.37 3.11
CA LYS A 321 28.00 4.28 2.58
C LYS A 321 28.98 4.19 3.74
N HIS A 322 29.75 3.12 3.80
CA HIS A 322 30.82 2.94 4.76
C HIS A 322 32.08 2.46 4.03
N ASN A 323 33.22 3.09 4.32
CA ASN A 323 34.51 2.72 3.76
C ASN A 323 35.31 2.02 4.87
N GLY A 324 35.04 0.73 5.08
CA GLY A 324 35.69 -0.09 6.10
C GLY A 324 35.10 -1.50 6.18
N ASN A 325 35.80 -2.41 6.84
CA ASN A 325 35.37 -3.81 6.99
C ASN A 325 34.30 -4.00 8.08
N THR A 326 34.05 -2.98 8.91
CA THR A 326 33.15 -3.08 10.06
C THR A 326 32.36 -1.80 10.24
N CYS A 327 31.04 -1.89 10.11
CA CYS A 327 30.17 -0.76 10.42
C CYS A 327 30.02 -0.61 11.93
N THR A 328 30.55 0.48 12.49
CA THR A 328 30.33 0.85 13.89
C THR A 328 29.24 1.91 13.97
N GLY A 329 28.28 1.70 14.89
CA GLY A 329 27.09 2.53 15.00
C GLY A 329 27.38 4.02 15.25
N SER A 330 28.50 4.32 15.91
CA SER A 330 28.83 5.62 16.51
C SER A 330 29.05 6.81 15.56
N SER A 331 29.05 6.61 14.25
CA SER A 331 29.28 7.71 13.27
C SER A 331 28.28 7.75 12.11
N LEU A 332 27.23 6.92 12.12
CA LEU A 332 26.27 6.85 11.02
C LEU A 332 25.35 8.09 11.03
N THR A 333 24.98 8.61 9.87
CA THR A 333 24.08 9.77 9.79
C THR A 333 23.16 9.70 8.57
N CYS A 334 21.85 9.83 8.76
CA CYS A 334 20.87 9.81 7.67
C CYS A 334 20.73 11.15 6.98
N THR A 335 21.74 11.54 6.22
CA THR A 335 21.77 12.79 5.45
C THR A 335 21.36 12.62 4.00
N GLY A 336 21.40 11.40 3.45
CA GLY A 336 21.28 11.13 2.01
C GLY A 336 22.48 11.58 1.17
N ASP A 337 23.62 11.89 1.78
CA ASP A 337 24.82 12.35 1.07
C ASP A 337 25.65 11.17 0.53
N ALA A 338 25.77 11.04 -0.78
CA ALA A 338 26.57 9.99 -1.43
C ALA A 338 28.08 10.27 -1.39
N GLY A 339 28.47 11.53 -1.19
CA GLY A 339 29.88 11.97 -1.19
C GLY A 339 30.61 11.64 0.10
N ALA A 340 29.92 11.51 1.22
CA ALA A 340 30.52 11.35 2.55
C ALA A 340 30.48 9.90 3.07
N ASN A 341 31.53 9.51 3.80
CA ASN A 341 31.54 8.25 4.53
C ASN A 341 30.60 8.31 5.74
N ASN A 342 30.03 7.16 6.10
CA ASN A 342 29.06 6.98 7.19
C ASN A 342 27.75 7.75 6.98
N GLN A 343 27.43 8.07 5.73
CA GLN A 343 26.22 8.81 5.36
C GLN A 343 25.41 8.04 4.33
N GLY A 344 24.09 8.26 4.33
CA GLY A 344 23.23 7.57 3.40
C GLY A 344 21.75 7.94 3.51
N PRO A 345 20.94 7.49 2.53
CA PRO A 345 19.49 7.58 2.55
C PRO A 345 18.93 6.42 3.38
N CYS A 346 18.41 6.76 4.55
CA CYS A 346 18.11 5.81 5.61
C CYS A 346 17.21 6.42 6.68
N VAL A 347 16.78 5.57 7.60
CA VAL A 347 16.08 5.94 8.83
C VAL A 347 16.75 5.24 10.00
N VAL A 348 16.97 5.94 11.10
CA VAL A 348 17.43 5.39 12.38
C VAL A 348 16.31 5.52 13.41
N TYR A 349 15.96 4.39 14.04
CA TYR A 349 14.96 4.31 15.11
C TYR A 349 15.60 4.18 16.50
N GLY A 350 16.91 3.92 16.59
CA GLY A 350 17.66 3.85 17.84
C GLY A 350 18.18 2.45 18.18
N LEU A 351 18.49 2.18 19.46
CA LEU A 351 19.12 0.90 19.88
C LEU A 351 18.13 -0.18 20.35
N THR A 352 16.87 0.16 20.60
CA THR A 352 15.90 -0.75 21.24
C THR A 352 15.06 -1.58 20.26
N GLY A 353 15.39 -1.55 18.97
CA GLY A 353 14.69 -2.32 17.94
C GLY A 353 13.39 -1.68 17.47
N ALA A 354 12.77 -2.32 16.47
CA ALA A 354 11.39 -2.00 16.08
C ALA A 354 10.42 -2.52 17.14
N ASN A 355 9.85 -1.61 17.92
CA ASN A 355 8.72 -1.87 18.80
C ASN A 355 7.78 -0.66 18.79
N GLU A 356 6.55 -0.84 19.28
CA GLU A 356 5.49 0.18 19.34
C GLU A 356 5.92 1.51 20.00
N ASN A 357 6.86 1.45 20.95
CA ASN A 357 7.36 2.62 21.67
C ASN A 357 8.44 3.39 20.90
N THR A 358 9.03 2.74 19.89
CA THR A 358 10.13 3.30 19.10
C THR A 358 9.67 3.68 17.68
N ILE A 359 8.68 2.97 17.15
CA ILE A 359 8.09 3.21 15.82
C ILE A 359 6.56 3.29 15.98
N ILE A 360 6.05 4.51 16.14
CA ILE A 360 4.65 4.80 16.44
C ILE A 360 3.72 4.21 15.37
N TRP A 361 4.05 4.38 14.08
CA TRP A 361 3.21 3.84 13.02
C TRP A 361 3.17 2.31 13.06
N TYR A 362 4.26 1.64 13.46
CA TYR A 362 4.29 0.18 13.59
C TYR A 362 3.35 -0.30 14.68
N GLY A 363 3.36 0.35 15.85
CA GLY A 363 2.44 0.03 16.94
C GLY A 363 0.96 0.21 16.54
N LYS A 364 0.64 1.23 15.73
CA LYS A 364 -0.71 1.40 15.17
C LYS A 364 -1.10 0.26 14.24
N PHE A 365 -0.17 -0.25 13.43
CA PHE A 365 -0.40 -1.43 12.58
C PHE A 365 -0.58 -2.70 13.41
N GLU A 366 0.14 -2.87 14.52
CA GLU A 366 -0.07 -4.00 15.45
C GLU A 366 -1.44 -3.93 16.14
N THR A 367 -1.89 -2.74 16.53
CA THR A 367 -3.25 -2.53 17.06
C THR A 367 -4.31 -2.88 16.02
N ALA A 368 -4.14 -2.42 14.78
CA ALA A 368 -5.05 -2.75 13.68
C ALA A 368 -5.06 -4.26 13.39
N LEU A 369 -3.89 -4.92 13.41
CA LEU A 369 -3.77 -6.38 13.26
C LEU A 369 -4.62 -7.12 14.30
N LYS A 370 -4.48 -6.79 15.59
CA LYS A 370 -5.27 -7.43 16.66
C LYS A 370 -6.77 -7.25 16.46
N ALA A 371 -7.19 -6.08 16.00
CA ALA A 371 -8.60 -5.81 15.71
C ALA A 371 -9.09 -6.62 14.50
N ILE A 372 -8.27 -6.77 13.45
CA ILE A 372 -8.59 -7.65 12.31
C ILE A 372 -8.67 -9.12 12.74
N GLU A 373 -7.72 -9.61 13.54
CA GLU A 373 -7.72 -10.98 14.08
C GLU A 373 -9.00 -11.29 14.86
N LYS A 374 -9.44 -10.34 15.71
CA LYS A 374 -10.71 -10.46 16.43
C LYS A 374 -11.90 -10.56 15.47
N LEU A 375 -11.95 -9.70 14.46
CA LEU A 375 -13.03 -9.70 13.47
C LEU A 375 -13.05 -10.97 12.60
N GLU A 376 -11.88 -11.51 12.25
CA GLU A 376 -11.77 -12.78 11.54
C GLU A 376 -12.21 -13.95 12.44
N GLY A 377 -11.80 -13.99 13.71
CA GLY A 377 -12.19 -15.05 14.66
C GLY A 377 -13.67 -15.01 15.08
N GLU A 378 -14.34 -13.86 15.00
CA GLU A 378 -15.80 -13.74 15.20
C GLU A 378 -16.62 -14.15 13.95
N SER A 379 -15.95 -14.35 12.80
CA SER A 379 -16.60 -14.66 11.53
C SER A 379 -16.60 -16.16 11.16
N GLU A 380 -15.85 -16.98 11.89
CA GLU A 380 -15.88 -18.45 11.87
C GLU A 380 -16.99 -19.01 12.79
#